data_AF-A0A2E5X489-F1
#
_entry.id   AF-A0A2E5X489-F1
#
_cell.length_a   1.000
_cell.length_b   1.000
_cell.length_c   1.000
_cell.angle_alpha   90.00
_cell.angle_beta   90.00
_cell.angle_gamma   90.00
#
_symmetry.space_group_name_H-M   'P 1'
#
loop_
_entity.id
_entity.type
_entity.pdbx_description
1 polymer ?
#
loop_
_entity_poly.entity_id
_entity_poly.type
_entity_poly.pdbx_seq_one_letter_code
_entity_poly.pdbx_strand_id
1 'polypeptide(L)'
;MLRVQDSPAQATQKPAQPGELPADTAPEAAALWRSLCATTRTPAAPDARPPGALRAFDLSFDQRLRSGAQRNEFAARVRYLAPGFLRFRLESGREQMRGPTGDWLVDGDEAVRLRGREHAEDRRQMDDWLAVAGNFVSLSDPASLHINHMALVDKAPTPLPPQLADAAQDLRWLSVESPDFRLFLNESEDHGRQTLFSAYLGLDPGDSSLSLAVLHDIELEKLPAQGPGSHGHRARTLLIQVLDQRPLDGYIIPRLMNIHQWLTDGFERRPSMELFVVDGRLGGELDPTDFAP
;
A
#
# COMPACT_ATOMS: atom_id res chain seq x y z
N MET A 1 1.75 -25.89 44.32
CA MET A 1 1.41 -24.46 44.21
C MET A 1 2.33 -23.82 43.19
N LEU A 2 1.89 -23.76 41.92
CA LEU A 2 2.61 -23.05 40.85
C LEU A 2 2.10 -21.60 40.82
N ARG A 3 3.01 -20.65 41.01
CA ARG A 3 2.74 -19.22 40.84
C ARG A 3 2.54 -18.94 39.35
N VAL A 4 1.33 -18.54 39.00
CA VAL A 4 1.03 -17.86 37.74
C VAL A 4 1.78 -16.53 37.80
N GLN A 5 2.76 -16.34 36.92
CA GLN A 5 3.37 -15.04 36.70
C GLN A 5 2.36 -14.20 35.92
N ASP A 6 1.92 -13.12 36.55
CA ASP A 6 1.11 -12.08 35.93
C ASP A 6 1.83 -11.55 34.68
N SER A 7 1.18 -11.73 33.53
CA SER A 7 1.57 -11.07 32.29
C SER A 7 1.38 -9.56 32.48
N PRO A 8 2.36 -8.71 32.15
CA PRO A 8 2.20 -7.26 32.26
C PRO A 8 1.07 -6.81 31.33
N ALA A 9 0.14 -6.04 31.91
CA ALA A 9 -0.97 -5.43 31.22
C ALA A 9 -0.49 -4.67 29.98
N GLN A 10 -1.09 -4.98 28.83
CA GLN A 10 -0.93 -4.18 27.61
C GLN A 10 -1.33 -2.74 27.94
N ALA A 11 -0.35 -1.83 27.95
CA ALA A 11 -0.62 -0.41 28.01
C ALA A 11 -1.52 -0.06 26.82
N THR A 12 -2.69 0.50 27.11
CA THR A 12 -3.63 1.03 26.12
C THR A 12 -2.93 2.17 25.37
N GLN A 13 -2.24 1.83 24.28
CA GLN A 13 -1.65 2.82 23.39
C GLN A 13 -2.78 3.67 22.80
N LYS A 14 -2.68 5.00 22.96
CA LYS A 14 -3.56 5.96 22.30
C LYS A 14 -3.52 5.69 20.78
N PRO A 15 -4.66 5.67 20.07
CA PRO A 15 -4.66 5.51 18.63
C PRO A 15 -3.79 6.61 17.98
N ALA A 16 -2.88 6.20 17.11
CA ALA A 16 -2.05 7.12 16.34
C ALA A 16 -2.94 8.12 15.59
N GLN A 17 -2.52 9.39 15.56
CA GLN A 17 -3.20 10.42 14.78
C GLN A 17 -2.50 10.55 13.41
N PRO A 18 -3.25 10.84 12.33
CA PRO A 18 -2.65 10.99 11.01
C PRO A 18 -1.62 12.13 11.00
N GLY A 19 -0.42 11.83 10.50
CA GLY A 19 0.71 12.76 10.37
C GLY A 19 1.46 13.07 11.67
N GLU A 20 1.04 12.54 12.81
CA GLU A 20 1.78 12.65 14.07
C GLU A 20 2.82 11.53 14.20
N LEU A 21 4.03 11.90 14.61
CA LEU A 21 5.08 10.93 14.93
C LEU A 21 4.94 10.42 16.36
N PRO A 22 5.20 9.13 16.63
CA PRO A 22 5.32 8.60 17.98
C PRO A 22 6.33 9.39 18.83
N ALA A 23 6.02 9.60 20.11
CA ALA A 23 6.83 10.43 21.01
C ALA A 23 8.24 9.87 21.25
N ASP A 24 8.42 8.56 21.09
CA ASP A 24 9.68 7.82 21.21
C ASP A 24 10.49 7.76 19.90
N THR A 25 10.01 8.39 18.82
CA THR A 25 10.74 8.47 17.55
C THR A 25 12.08 9.19 17.74
N ALA A 26 13.18 8.53 17.37
CA ALA A 26 14.51 9.12 17.40
C ALA A 26 14.60 10.37 16.49
N PRO A 27 15.34 11.44 16.90
CA PRO A 27 15.42 12.68 16.13
C PRO A 27 15.87 12.51 14.68
N GLU A 28 16.81 11.58 14.44
CA GLU A 28 17.34 11.30 13.10
C GLU A 28 16.31 10.59 12.20
N ALA A 29 15.52 9.67 12.76
CA ALA A 29 14.41 9.03 12.06
C ALA A 29 13.33 10.07 11.71
N ALA A 30 12.99 10.93 12.66
CA ALA A 30 12.03 12.02 12.45
C ALA A 30 12.51 13.01 11.37
N ALA A 31 13.81 13.33 11.33
CA ALA A 31 14.38 14.21 10.31
C ALA A 31 14.30 13.57 8.91
N LEU A 32 14.69 12.30 8.78
CA LEU A 32 14.60 11.58 7.52
C LEU A 32 13.14 11.45 7.03
N TRP A 33 12.21 11.15 7.94
CA TRP A 33 10.78 11.11 7.65
C TRP A 33 10.24 12.45 7.12
N ARG A 34 10.56 13.55 7.80
CA ARG A 34 10.16 14.88 7.33
C ARG A 34 10.74 15.22 5.97
N SER A 35 11.98 14.77 5.70
CA SER A 35 12.62 14.92 4.39
C SER A 35 11.83 14.18 3.30
N LEU A 36 11.51 12.89 3.53
CA LEU A 36 10.62 12.12 2.66
C LEU A 36 9.30 12.85 2.41
N CYS A 37 8.59 13.26 3.46
CA CYS A 37 7.31 13.96 3.35
C CYS A 37 7.41 15.27 2.55
N ALA A 38 8.54 15.97 2.61
CA ALA A 38 8.76 17.17 1.82
C ALA A 38 8.97 16.86 0.33
N THR A 39 9.61 15.72 0.00
CA THR A 39 9.86 15.30 -1.39
C THR A 39 8.60 14.88 -2.13
N THR A 40 7.56 14.44 -1.41
CA THR A 40 6.29 14.03 -2.02
C THR A 40 5.33 15.20 -2.30
N ARG A 41 5.76 16.45 -2.05
CA ARG A 41 4.94 17.65 -2.27
C ARG A 41 5.57 18.53 -3.35
N THR A 42 4.74 19.05 -4.25
CA THR A 42 5.21 20.05 -5.20
C THR A 42 5.46 21.37 -4.45
N PRO A 43 6.55 22.10 -4.74
CA PRO A 43 6.76 23.43 -4.17
C PRO A 43 5.56 24.34 -4.46
N ALA A 44 4.88 24.78 -3.40
CA ALA A 44 3.74 25.66 -3.50
C ALA A 44 4.21 27.12 -3.63
N ALA A 45 3.42 27.96 -4.31
CA ALA A 45 3.61 29.41 -4.25
C ALA A 45 3.47 29.91 -2.79
N PRO A 46 4.11 31.03 -2.39
CA PRO A 46 4.12 31.50 -1.00
C PRO A 46 2.73 31.61 -0.33
N ASP A 47 1.70 31.95 -1.11
CA ASP A 47 0.33 32.15 -0.62
C ASP A 47 -0.62 30.96 -0.93
N ALA A 48 -0.12 29.90 -1.55
CA ALA A 48 -0.92 28.73 -1.86
C ALA A 48 -1.16 27.89 -0.60
N ARG A 49 -2.43 27.59 -0.33
CA ARG A 49 -2.79 26.65 0.74
C ARG A 49 -2.15 25.29 0.43
N PRO A 50 -1.47 24.64 1.39
CA PRO A 50 -0.93 23.31 1.16
C PRO A 50 -2.07 22.33 0.83
N PRO A 51 -1.82 21.37 -0.08
CA PRO A 51 -2.80 20.32 -0.36
C PRO A 51 -3.14 19.56 0.94
N GLY A 52 -4.38 19.12 1.05
CA GLY A 52 -4.84 18.33 2.20
C GLY A 52 -4.16 16.95 2.28
N ALA A 53 -4.70 16.08 3.15
CA ALA A 53 -4.33 14.67 3.11
C ALA A 53 -4.89 14.05 1.82
N LEU A 54 -4.06 13.30 1.10
CA LEU A 54 -4.51 12.54 -0.06
C LEU A 54 -5.40 11.40 0.43
N ARG A 55 -6.71 11.50 0.18
CA ARG A 55 -7.68 10.44 0.59
C ARG A 55 -8.43 9.84 -0.59
N ALA A 56 -8.29 10.43 -1.77
CA ALA A 56 -9.04 10.05 -2.94
C ALA A 56 -8.25 10.35 -4.22
N PHE A 57 -8.53 9.59 -5.27
CA PHE A 57 -8.04 9.88 -6.61
C PHE A 57 -8.98 9.31 -7.67
N ASP A 58 -8.83 9.83 -8.90
CA ASP A 58 -9.48 9.32 -10.10
C ASP A 58 -8.42 9.33 -11.21
N LEU A 59 -7.81 8.16 -11.44
CA LEU A 59 -6.61 7.99 -12.28
C LEU A 59 -6.82 6.92 -13.34
N SER A 60 -6.23 7.14 -14.52
CA SER A 60 -6.09 6.11 -15.55
C SER A 60 -4.75 5.40 -15.38
N PHE A 61 -4.78 4.07 -15.40
CA PHE A 61 -3.61 3.22 -15.32
C PHE A 61 -3.49 2.32 -16.55
N ASP A 62 -2.31 2.29 -17.15
CA ASP A 62 -1.88 1.16 -17.97
C ASP A 62 -1.22 0.14 -17.08
N GLN A 63 -1.50 -1.14 -17.31
CA GLN A 63 -1.07 -2.19 -16.40
C GLN A 63 -0.54 -3.40 -17.12
N ARG A 64 0.42 -4.05 -16.48
CA ARG A 64 0.90 -5.37 -16.90
C ARG A 64 0.89 -6.32 -15.73
N LEU A 65 0.04 -7.33 -15.81
CA LEU A 65 -0.03 -8.41 -14.85
C LEU A 65 0.71 -9.64 -15.37
N ARG A 66 1.45 -10.29 -14.48
CA ARG A 66 2.12 -11.56 -14.74
C ARG A 66 1.62 -12.59 -13.75
N SER A 67 1.21 -13.74 -14.28
CA SER A 67 0.84 -14.91 -13.49
C SER A 67 1.41 -16.14 -14.17
N GLY A 68 2.48 -16.70 -13.59
CA GLY A 68 3.26 -17.77 -14.20
C GLY A 68 3.77 -17.39 -15.60
N ALA A 69 3.34 -18.13 -16.61
CA ALA A 69 3.70 -17.87 -18.01
C ALA A 69 2.82 -16.82 -18.71
N GLN A 70 1.68 -16.46 -18.12
CA GLN A 70 0.74 -15.52 -18.73
C GLN A 70 1.14 -14.07 -18.44
N ARG A 71 0.93 -13.23 -19.45
CA ARG A 71 1.10 -11.78 -19.38
C ARG A 71 -0.18 -11.14 -19.90
N ASN A 72 -0.85 -10.38 -19.04
CA ASN A 72 -2.04 -9.63 -19.39
C ASN A 72 -1.71 -8.14 -19.33
N GLU A 73 -2.11 -7.41 -20.36
CA GLU A 73 -2.00 -5.95 -20.41
C GLU A 73 -3.38 -5.36 -20.63
N PHE A 74 -3.72 -4.32 -19.86
CA PHE A 74 -4.98 -3.62 -20.00
C PHE A 74 -4.87 -2.22 -19.41
N ALA A 75 -5.71 -1.33 -19.89
CA ALA A 75 -5.92 -0.02 -19.30
C ALA A 75 -7.18 -0.04 -18.41
N ALA A 76 -7.14 0.73 -17.33
CA ALA A 76 -8.29 0.89 -16.46
C ALA A 76 -8.34 2.30 -15.85
N ARG A 77 -9.56 2.81 -15.69
CA ARG A 77 -9.82 4.00 -14.87
C ARG A 77 -10.15 3.54 -13.46
N VAL A 78 -9.43 4.05 -12.47
CA VAL A 78 -9.58 3.69 -11.07
C VAL A 78 -9.94 4.93 -10.27
N ARG A 79 -11.09 4.87 -9.60
CA ARG A 79 -11.48 5.80 -8.55
C ARG A 79 -11.29 5.12 -7.22
N TYR A 80 -10.71 5.85 -6.29
CA TYR A 80 -10.50 5.39 -4.93
C TYR A 80 -10.89 6.49 -3.96
N LEU A 81 -11.55 6.09 -2.87
CA LEU A 81 -11.82 6.95 -1.73
C LEU A 81 -11.58 6.13 -0.45
N ALA A 82 -10.63 6.58 0.35
CA ALA A 82 -10.28 5.96 1.62
C ALA A 82 -11.48 5.96 2.59
N PRO A 83 -11.66 4.89 3.41
CA PRO A 83 -10.72 3.78 3.57
C PRO A 83 -10.99 2.55 2.69
N GLY A 84 -12.05 2.53 1.88
CA GLY A 84 -12.51 1.26 1.30
C GLY A 84 -13.43 1.35 0.09
N PHE A 85 -13.58 2.53 -0.51
CA PHE A 85 -14.36 2.68 -1.72
C PHE A 85 -13.46 2.58 -2.94
N LEU A 86 -13.87 1.75 -3.89
CA LEU A 86 -13.14 1.49 -5.12
C LEU A 86 -14.13 1.41 -6.27
N ARG A 87 -13.82 2.03 -7.40
CA ARG A 87 -14.49 1.80 -8.66
C ARG A 87 -13.43 1.65 -9.74
N PHE A 88 -13.42 0.49 -10.36
CA PHE A 88 -12.45 0.07 -11.37
C PHE A 88 -13.23 -0.15 -12.67
N ARG A 89 -12.87 0.58 -13.73
CA ARG A 89 -13.50 0.48 -15.05
C ARG A 89 -12.48 0.08 -16.10
N LEU A 90 -12.77 -0.99 -16.83
CA LEU A 90 -12.00 -1.42 -18.00
C LEU A 90 -12.39 -0.63 -19.24
N GLU A 91 -11.51 -0.65 -20.27
CA GLU A 91 -11.82 -0.06 -21.59
C GLU A 91 -13.08 -0.66 -22.23
N SER A 92 -13.40 -1.92 -21.92
CA SER A 92 -14.62 -2.58 -22.39
C SER A 92 -15.91 -1.93 -21.87
N GLY A 93 -15.81 -1.06 -20.86
CA GLY A 93 -16.95 -0.47 -20.16
C GLY A 93 -17.41 -1.29 -18.95
N ARG A 94 -16.87 -2.50 -18.74
CA ARG A 94 -17.15 -3.31 -17.54
C ARG A 94 -16.52 -2.66 -16.31
N GLU A 95 -17.30 -2.59 -15.23
CA GLU A 95 -16.91 -1.96 -13.98
C GLU A 95 -17.05 -2.92 -12.80
N GLN A 96 -16.09 -2.89 -11.88
CA GLN A 96 -16.20 -3.48 -10.54
C GLN A 96 -16.18 -2.35 -9.53
N MET A 97 -17.04 -2.43 -8.52
CA MET A 97 -17.15 -1.39 -7.51
C MET A 97 -17.38 -1.96 -6.11
N ARG A 98 -16.68 -1.37 -5.14
CA ARG A 98 -16.96 -1.49 -3.71
C ARG A 98 -17.49 -0.16 -3.21
N GLY A 99 -18.76 -0.18 -2.82
CA GLY A 99 -19.53 1.00 -2.47
C GLY A 99 -20.28 0.89 -1.14
N PRO A 100 -21.02 1.94 -0.76
CA PRO A 100 -21.85 1.94 0.45
C PRO A 100 -22.98 0.90 0.40
N THR A 101 -23.38 0.48 -0.80
CA THR A 101 -24.40 -0.56 -1.02
C THR A 101 -23.79 -1.96 -1.20
N GLY A 102 -22.48 -2.10 -1.03
CA GLY A 102 -21.72 -3.35 -1.15
C GLY A 102 -20.94 -3.45 -2.45
N ASP A 103 -20.61 -4.69 -2.81
CA ASP A 103 -19.78 -5.02 -3.96
C ASP A 103 -20.65 -5.31 -5.18
N TRP A 104 -20.32 -4.71 -6.33
CA TRP A 104 -21.08 -4.83 -7.57
C TRP A 104 -20.18 -5.00 -8.78
N LEU A 105 -20.72 -5.70 -9.78
CA LEU A 105 -20.24 -5.75 -11.15
C LEU A 105 -21.28 -5.05 -12.04
N VAL A 106 -20.83 -4.11 -12.85
CA VAL A 106 -21.67 -3.41 -13.83
C VAL A 106 -21.13 -3.68 -15.24
N ASP A 107 -21.99 -4.11 -16.14
CA ASP A 107 -21.67 -4.37 -17.54
C ASP A 107 -22.82 -3.87 -18.43
N GLY A 108 -22.63 -2.71 -19.06
CA GLY A 108 -23.72 -2.01 -19.76
C GLY A 108 -24.85 -1.59 -18.81
N ASP A 109 -26.06 -2.04 -19.10
CA ASP A 109 -27.27 -1.76 -18.30
C ASP A 109 -27.48 -2.79 -17.16
N GLU A 110 -26.63 -3.82 -17.06
CA GLU A 110 -26.74 -4.85 -16.04
C GLU A 110 -25.86 -4.54 -14.83
N ALA A 111 -26.45 -4.57 -13.63
CA ALA A 111 -25.76 -4.43 -12.36
C ALA A 111 -26.00 -5.67 -11.49
N VAL A 112 -24.94 -6.43 -11.22
CA VAL A 112 -24.98 -7.67 -10.44
C VAL A 112 -24.26 -7.46 -9.11
N ARG A 113 -24.94 -7.78 -8.01
CA ARG A 113 -24.34 -7.71 -6.68
C ARG A 113 -23.46 -8.93 -6.43
N LEU A 114 -22.20 -8.70 -6.04
CA LEU A 114 -21.19 -9.74 -5.85
C LEU A 114 -21.29 -10.38 -4.47
N ARG A 115 -22.30 -11.23 -4.27
CA ARG A 115 -22.53 -11.99 -3.02
C ARG A 115 -22.32 -13.49 -3.20
N GLY A 116 -22.11 -14.23 -2.13
CA GLY A 116 -21.96 -15.69 -2.21
C GLY A 116 -20.59 -16.15 -2.69
N ARG A 117 -20.41 -17.47 -2.80
CA ARG A 117 -19.12 -18.12 -3.09
C ARG A 117 -18.74 -18.02 -4.57
N GLU A 118 -19.73 -17.95 -5.44
CA GLU A 118 -19.61 -17.79 -6.89
C GLU A 118 -18.90 -16.51 -7.31
N HIS A 119 -18.94 -15.47 -6.46
CA HIS A 119 -18.31 -14.17 -6.69
C HIS A 119 -17.07 -13.95 -5.81
N ALA A 120 -16.49 -15.01 -5.23
CA ALA A 120 -15.32 -14.89 -4.35
C ALA A 120 -14.10 -14.32 -5.08
N GLU A 121 -13.88 -14.72 -6.34
CA GLU A 121 -12.74 -14.25 -7.13
C GLU A 121 -12.86 -12.76 -7.50
N ASP A 122 -14.04 -12.29 -7.92
CA ASP A 122 -14.27 -10.87 -8.19
C ASP A 122 -14.04 -10.01 -6.94
N ARG A 123 -14.49 -10.49 -5.76
CA ARG A 123 -14.23 -9.81 -4.48
C ARG A 123 -12.75 -9.78 -4.11
N ARG A 124 -12.04 -10.90 -4.32
CA ARG A 124 -10.59 -10.96 -4.12
C ARG A 124 -9.87 -9.96 -5.02
N GLN A 125 -10.27 -9.87 -6.29
CA GLN A 125 -9.71 -8.90 -7.21
C GLN A 125 -9.94 -7.45 -6.75
N MET A 126 -11.13 -7.13 -6.23
CA MET A 126 -11.40 -5.82 -5.64
C MET A 126 -10.58 -5.54 -4.37
N ASP A 127 -10.36 -6.54 -3.52
CA ASP A 127 -9.49 -6.43 -2.34
C ASP A 127 -8.05 -6.11 -2.75
N ASP A 128 -7.56 -6.81 -3.77
CA ASP A 128 -6.22 -6.58 -4.31
C ASP A 128 -6.08 -5.16 -4.87
N TRP A 129 -7.08 -4.69 -5.61
CA TRP A 129 -7.13 -3.30 -6.10
C TRP A 129 -7.20 -2.26 -5.00
N LEU A 130 -7.96 -2.52 -3.94
CA LEU A 130 -8.03 -1.64 -2.78
C LEU A 130 -6.68 -1.55 -2.06
N ALA A 131 -5.96 -2.65 -1.95
CA ALA A 131 -4.63 -2.66 -1.37
C ALA A 131 -3.63 -1.88 -2.24
N VAL A 132 -3.67 -2.08 -3.57
CA VAL A 132 -2.85 -1.30 -4.51
C VAL A 132 -3.15 0.20 -4.41
N ALA A 133 -4.43 0.59 -4.45
CA ALA A 133 -4.86 1.98 -4.37
C ALA A 133 -4.51 2.62 -3.02
N GLY A 134 -4.73 1.91 -1.92
CA GLY A 134 -4.35 2.35 -0.58
C GLY A 134 -2.84 2.56 -0.47
N ASN A 135 -2.04 1.59 -0.91
CA ASN A 135 -0.57 1.73 -0.90
C ASN A 135 -0.10 2.89 -1.80
N PHE A 136 -0.71 3.07 -2.97
CA PHE A 136 -0.40 4.21 -3.84
C PHE A 136 -0.60 5.54 -3.10
N VAL A 137 -1.73 5.70 -2.40
CA VAL A 137 -2.01 6.89 -1.57
C VAL A 137 -0.98 7.02 -0.44
N SER A 138 -0.76 5.95 0.32
CA SER A 138 0.15 5.93 1.47
C SER A 138 1.60 6.27 1.10
N LEU A 139 2.07 5.83 -0.07
CA LEU A 139 3.41 6.13 -0.58
C LEU A 139 3.49 7.52 -1.25
N SER A 140 2.39 8.03 -1.78
CA SER A 140 2.31 9.37 -2.40
C SER A 140 2.12 10.49 -1.37
N ASP A 141 1.52 10.18 -0.22
CA ASP A 141 1.32 11.12 0.88
C ASP A 141 1.69 10.48 2.24
N PRO A 142 2.99 10.18 2.45
CA PRO A 142 3.46 9.63 3.71
C PRO A 142 3.15 10.55 4.89
N ALA A 143 3.04 11.87 4.69
CA ALA A 143 2.71 12.83 5.74
C ALA A 143 1.30 12.61 6.35
N SER A 144 0.43 11.83 5.69
CA SER A 144 -0.92 11.53 6.15
C SER A 144 -1.03 10.24 6.96
N LEU A 145 0.04 9.45 7.09
CA LEU A 145 -0.03 8.13 7.75
C LEU A 145 -0.26 8.23 9.26
N HIS A 146 -0.99 7.27 9.79
CA HIS A 146 -1.04 6.92 11.20
C HIS A 146 0.17 6.06 11.52
N ILE A 147 1.15 6.62 12.23
CA ILE A 147 2.38 5.90 12.56
C ILE A 147 2.33 5.43 14.01
N ASN A 148 2.41 4.12 14.21
CA ASN A 148 2.45 3.51 15.53
C ASN A 148 3.88 3.41 16.07
N HIS A 149 4.84 3.14 15.19
CA HIS A 149 6.25 3.03 15.52
C HIS A 149 7.10 3.40 14.31
N MET A 150 8.25 4.05 14.55
CA MET A 150 9.20 4.40 13.50
C MET A 150 10.63 4.35 14.01
N ALA A 151 11.50 3.74 13.21
CA ALA A 151 12.92 3.63 13.50
C ALA A 151 13.77 3.70 12.23
N LEU A 152 15.04 4.08 12.40
CA LEU A 152 16.06 3.89 11.36
C LEU A 152 16.45 2.43 11.30
N VAL A 153 16.79 1.97 10.10
CA VAL A 153 17.28 0.61 9.86
C VAL A 153 18.64 0.70 9.19
N ASP A 154 19.64 0.04 9.78
CA ASP A 154 21.03 0.12 9.31
C ASP A 154 21.27 -0.59 7.97
N LYS A 155 20.39 -1.53 7.60
CA LYS A 155 20.55 -2.40 6.44
C LYS A 155 19.22 -2.59 5.73
N ALA A 156 19.30 -2.79 4.42
CA ALA A 156 18.15 -3.17 3.62
C ALA A 156 17.47 -4.45 4.19
N PRO A 157 16.13 -4.52 4.19
CA PRO A 157 15.42 -5.73 4.55
C PRO A 157 15.80 -6.85 3.58
N THR A 158 15.92 -8.09 4.07
CA THR A 158 16.34 -9.23 3.25
C THR A 158 15.39 -10.41 3.33
N PRO A 159 15.33 -11.23 2.25
CA PRO A 159 16.03 -11.05 0.98
C PRO A 159 15.26 -10.17 0.00
N LEU A 160 15.97 -9.65 -1.01
CA LEU A 160 15.43 -8.86 -2.12
C LEU A 160 15.70 -9.57 -3.44
N PRO A 161 14.97 -9.25 -4.54
CA PRO A 161 15.35 -9.72 -5.87
C PRO A 161 16.81 -9.35 -6.18
N PRO A 162 17.61 -10.26 -6.76
CA PRO A 162 19.04 -10.02 -6.99
C PRO A 162 19.33 -8.74 -7.77
N GLN A 163 18.49 -8.38 -8.74
CA GLN A 163 18.67 -7.16 -9.54
C GLN A 163 18.45 -5.85 -8.78
N LEU A 164 17.95 -5.89 -7.54
CA LEU A 164 17.73 -4.72 -6.69
C LEU A 164 18.66 -4.71 -5.47
N ALA A 165 19.39 -5.80 -5.22
CA ALA A 165 20.17 -5.98 -4.01
C ALA A 165 21.25 -4.90 -3.85
N ASP A 166 21.92 -4.54 -4.95
CA ASP A 166 22.98 -3.52 -4.94
C ASP A 166 22.39 -2.13 -4.69
N ALA A 167 21.38 -1.73 -5.48
CA ALA A 167 20.70 -0.45 -5.32
C ALA A 167 20.12 -0.28 -3.91
N ALA A 168 19.57 -1.35 -3.31
CA ALA A 168 19.00 -1.33 -1.97
C ALA A 168 20.03 -1.07 -0.86
N GLN A 169 21.30 -1.45 -1.06
CA GLN A 169 22.36 -1.23 -0.07
C GLN A 169 22.75 0.24 0.04
N ASP A 170 22.57 1.02 -1.02
CA ASP A 170 22.91 2.44 -1.06
C ASP A 170 21.80 3.35 -0.49
N LEU A 171 20.63 2.79 -0.17
CA LEU A 171 19.49 3.54 0.36
C LEU A 171 19.57 3.74 1.87
N ARG A 172 18.97 4.84 2.35
CA ARG A 172 18.69 5.04 3.77
C ARG A 172 17.34 4.43 4.11
N TRP A 173 17.29 3.59 5.14
CA TRP A 173 16.10 2.83 5.47
C TRP A 173 15.39 3.34 6.72
N LEU A 174 14.07 3.47 6.62
CA LEU A 174 13.15 3.64 7.76
C LEU A 174 12.26 2.40 7.86
N SER A 175 12.01 1.92 9.08
CA SER A 175 10.89 1.02 9.37
C SER A 175 9.74 1.82 9.93
N VAL A 176 8.55 1.67 9.37
CA VAL A 176 7.32 2.36 9.79
C VAL A 176 6.24 1.32 10.04
N GLU A 177 5.66 1.30 11.24
CA GLU A 177 4.48 0.51 11.55
C GLU A 177 3.22 1.37 11.38
N SER A 178 2.33 0.97 10.49
CA SER A 178 1.13 1.74 10.15
C SER A 178 -0.03 0.85 9.69
N PRO A 179 -1.28 1.16 10.07
CA PRO A 179 -2.47 0.47 9.56
C PRO A 179 -2.89 0.93 8.15
N ASP A 180 -2.20 1.93 7.58
CA ASP A 180 -2.57 2.53 6.29
C ASP A 180 -1.94 1.80 5.08
N PHE A 181 -1.01 0.88 5.32
CA PHE A 181 -0.52 -0.04 4.30
C PHE A 181 -1.44 -1.25 4.20
N ARG A 182 -1.38 -1.96 3.07
CA ARG A 182 -2.13 -3.20 2.84
C ARG A 182 -1.32 -4.18 2.02
N LEU A 183 -1.51 -5.46 2.29
CA LEU A 183 -1.04 -6.53 1.41
C LEU A 183 -2.24 -7.02 0.60
N PHE A 184 -2.06 -7.18 -0.71
CA PHE A 184 -3.00 -7.93 -1.53
C PHE A 184 -2.69 -9.44 -1.40
N LEU A 185 -3.66 -10.33 -1.65
CA LEU A 185 -3.64 -11.79 -1.35
C LEU A 185 -3.95 -12.23 0.10
N ASN A 186 -4.58 -11.40 0.92
CA ASN A 186 -5.09 -11.88 2.22
C ASN A 186 -6.29 -12.82 2.02
N GLU A 187 -6.08 -14.14 2.18
CA GLU A 187 -7.16 -15.14 2.23
C GLU A 187 -8.00 -15.04 3.51
N SER A 188 -7.57 -14.26 4.50
CA SER A 188 -8.28 -14.17 5.77
C SER A 188 -9.40 -13.14 5.70
N GLU A 189 -10.64 -13.63 5.67
CA GLU A 189 -11.91 -12.91 5.79
C GLU A 189 -12.09 -12.11 7.11
N ASP A 190 -11.03 -11.88 7.89
CA ASP A 190 -11.14 -11.22 9.20
C ASP A 190 -11.09 -9.70 9.07
N HIS A 191 -12.11 -9.14 8.42
CA HIS A 191 -12.30 -7.71 8.16
C HIS A 191 -12.50 -6.86 9.42
N GLY A 192 -12.48 -7.48 10.61
CA GLY A 192 -12.76 -6.84 11.90
C GLY A 192 -11.53 -6.45 12.71
N ARG A 193 -10.32 -6.88 12.34
CA ARG A 193 -9.08 -6.50 13.04
C ARG A 193 -8.33 -5.44 12.25
N GLN A 194 -7.95 -4.37 12.93
CA GLN A 194 -7.03 -3.38 12.38
C GLN A 194 -5.64 -4.03 12.29
N THR A 195 -5.34 -4.64 11.14
CA THR A 195 -4.03 -5.22 10.88
C THR A 195 -2.99 -4.11 10.85
N LEU A 196 -1.94 -4.26 11.66
CA LEU A 196 -0.79 -3.37 11.63
C LEU A 196 0.24 -3.95 10.67
N PHE A 197 0.64 -3.16 9.69
CA PHE A 197 1.67 -3.53 8.75
C PHE A 197 2.95 -2.81 9.11
N SER A 198 4.08 -3.43 8.81
CA SER A 198 5.36 -2.74 8.84
C SER A 198 5.82 -2.53 7.40
N ALA A 199 6.39 -1.36 7.17
CA ALA A 199 6.89 -0.90 5.90
C ALA A 199 8.34 -0.46 6.07
N TYR A 200 9.25 -1.15 5.39
CA TYR A 200 10.62 -0.68 5.22
C TYR A 200 10.68 0.24 4.00
N LEU A 201 10.98 1.51 4.21
CA LEU A 201 11.06 2.54 3.19
C LEU A 201 12.53 2.85 2.90
N GLY A 202 12.98 2.52 1.69
CA GLY A 202 14.31 2.80 1.19
C GLY A 202 14.34 4.12 0.42
N LEU A 203 15.08 5.08 0.95
CA LEU A 203 15.13 6.46 0.48
C LEU A 203 16.48 6.76 -0.16
N ASP A 204 16.46 7.51 -1.26
CA ASP A 204 17.68 7.98 -1.91
C ASP A 204 18.46 8.91 -0.96
N PRO A 205 19.77 8.70 -0.76
CA PRO A 205 20.56 9.51 0.18
C PRO A 205 20.78 10.96 -0.28
N GLY A 206 20.64 11.25 -1.58
CA GLY A 206 20.84 12.57 -2.17
C GLY A 206 19.65 13.50 -1.98
N ASP A 207 18.43 13.02 -2.25
CA ASP A 207 17.22 13.84 -2.19
C ASP A 207 16.15 13.35 -1.22
N SER A 208 16.34 12.20 -0.56
CA SER A 208 15.36 11.53 0.32
C SER A 208 14.08 11.07 -0.36
N SER A 209 14.04 11.00 -1.69
CA SER A 209 12.90 10.46 -2.42
C SER A 209 12.76 8.95 -2.18
N LEU A 210 11.51 8.48 -2.16
CA LEU A 210 11.22 7.06 -1.98
C LEU A 210 11.62 6.27 -3.24
N SER A 211 12.45 5.24 -3.07
CA SER A 211 12.86 4.35 -4.16
C SER A 211 12.28 2.95 -4.02
N LEU A 212 12.30 2.40 -2.81
CA LEU A 212 11.80 1.05 -2.51
C LEU A 212 10.90 1.05 -1.28
N ALA A 213 9.86 0.23 -1.27
CA ALA A 213 9.07 -0.08 -0.08
C ALA A 213 8.90 -1.59 0.07
N VAL A 214 9.19 -2.15 1.24
CA VAL A 214 8.93 -3.55 1.57
C VAL A 214 7.88 -3.64 2.65
N LEU A 215 6.73 -4.23 2.33
CA LEU A 215 5.57 -4.31 3.20
C LEU A 215 5.40 -5.72 3.74
N HIS A 216 5.09 -5.84 5.03
CA HIS A 216 4.86 -7.10 5.72
C HIS A 216 3.78 -6.96 6.81
N ASP A 217 3.13 -8.07 7.13
CA ASP A 217 2.15 -8.15 8.22
C ASP A 217 2.86 -8.49 9.54
N ILE A 218 2.72 -7.62 10.54
CA ILE A 218 3.40 -7.75 11.84
C ILE A 218 2.81 -8.89 12.67
N GLU A 219 1.50 -9.18 12.55
CA GLU A 219 0.87 -10.23 13.35
C GLU A 219 1.40 -11.62 12.96
N LEU A 220 1.73 -11.81 11.68
CA LEU A 220 2.27 -13.07 11.17
C LEU A 220 3.74 -13.29 11.56
N GLU A 221 4.53 -12.22 11.75
CA GLU A 221 5.90 -12.36 12.24
C GLU A 221 5.98 -12.92 13.67
N LYS A 222 4.96 -12.68 14.48
CA LYS A 222 4.91 -13.11 15.89
C LYS A 222 4.48 -14.57 16.07
N LEU A 223 3.98 -15.22 15.00
CA LEU A 223 3.57 -16.61 15.07
C LEU A 223 4.80 -17.54 14.88
N PRO A 224 4.99 -18.56 15.74
CA PRO A 224 6.07 -19.52 15.55
C PRO A 224 5.92 -20.22 14.19
N ALA A 225 7.03 -20.42 13.48
CA ALA A 225 7.04 -21.15 12.21
C ALA A 225 6.44 -22.55 12.43
N GLN A 226 5.32 -22.85 11.77
CA GLN A 226 4.57 -24.08 11.99
C GLN A 226 5.17 -25.26 11.22
N GLY A 227 6.34 -25.72 11.66
CA GLY A 227 6.91 -27.00 11.26
C GLY A 227 7.57 -27.05 9.87
N PRO A 228 8.23 -28.18 9.55
CA PRO A 228 8.90 -28.39 8.27
C PRO A 228 7.86 -28.55 7.16
N GLY A 229 7.77 -27.56 6.27
CA GLY A 229 6.84 -27.56 5.13
C GLY A 229 5.75 -26.50 5.20
N SER A 230 5.60 -25.77 6.32
CA SER A 230 4.87 -24.50 6.28
C SER A 230 5.70 -23.52 5.46
N HIS A 231 5.23 -23.14 4.28
CA HIS A 231 5.74 -21.95 3.60
C HIS A 231 5.59 -20.80 4.60
N GLY A 232 6.73 -20.32 5.11
CA GLY A 232 6.75 -19.44 6.28
C GLY A 232 5.94 -18.16 6.05
N HIS A 233 5.63 -17.48 7.15
CA HIS A 233 4.90 -16.21 7.24
C HIS A 233 5.35 -15.11 6.27
N ARG A 234 6.50 -15.28 5.61
CA ARG A 234 7.01 -14.46 4.49
C ARG A 234 6.21 -14.55 3.19
N ALA A 235 5.31 -15.52 3.04
CA ALA A 235 4.39 -15.61 1.90
C ALA A 235 3.49 -14.36 1.72
N ARG A 236 3.55 -13.40 2.65
CA ARG A 236 2.81 -12.14 2.63
C ARG A 236 3.78 -10.96 2.75
N THR A 237 4.67 -10.86 1.77
CA THR A 237 5.56 -9.71 1.64
C THR A 237 5.45 -9.13 0.25
N LEU A 238 5.29 -7.81 0.18
CA LEU A 238 5.30 -7.06 -1.06
C LEU A 238 6.54 -6.21 -1.12
N LEU A 239 7.16 -6.14 -2.28
CA LEU A 239 8.19 -5.16 -2.59
C LEU A 239 7.68 -4.28 -3.71
N ILE A 240 7.70 -2.97 -3.47
CA ILE A 240 7.27 -1.95 -4.42
C ILE A 240 8.50 -1.13 -4.78
N GLN A 241 8.83 -1.06 -6.07
CA GLN A 241 9.76 -0.08 -6.60
C GLN A 241 8.98 1.14 -7.07
N VAL A 242 9.43 2.32 -6.66
CA VAL A 242 8.84 3.62 -7.00
C VAL A 242 9.72 4.26 -8.06
N LEU A 243 9.20 4.43 -9.26
CA LEU A 243 9.93 4.87 -10.44
C LEU A 243 9.22 6.05 -11.12
N ASP A 244 9.99 6.88 -11.83
CA ASP A 244 9.50 8.03 -12.60
C ASP A 244 8.52 8.90 -11.82
N GLN A 245 9.01 9.57 -10.77
CA GLN A 245 8.16 10.44 -9.95
C GLN A 245 7.82 11.75 -10.67
N ARG A 246 6.55 12.17 -10.63
CA ARG A 246 6.04 13.33 -11.37
C ARG A 246 5.07 14.17 -10.54
N PRO A 247 5.03 15.50 -10.78
CA PRO A 247 4.04 16.36 -10.17
C PRO A 247 2.63 16.08 -10.70
N LEU A 248 1.66 15.95 -9.79
CA LEU A 248 0.22 15.92 -10.08
C LEU A 248 -0.54 16.52 -8.89
N ASP A 249 -1.39 17.53 -9.15
CA ASP A 249 -2.29 18.16 -8.16
C ASP A 249 -1.65 18.52 -6.81
N GLY A 250 -0.41 19.03 -6.85
CA GLY A 250 0.33 19.45 -5.66
C GLY A 250 1.15 18.35 -4.97
N TYR A 251 1.12 17.12 -5.48
CA TYR A 251 1.92 15.98 -5.01
C TYR A 251 2.99 15.61 -6.03
N ILE A 252 4.05 14.96 -5.57
CA ILE A 252 4.99 14.20 -6.40
C ILE A 252 4.62 12.73 -6.23
N ILE A 253 4.09 12.10 -7.29
CA ILE A 253 3.59 10.72 -7.26
C ILE A 253 4.46 9.78 -8.10
N PRO A 254 4.50 8.48 -7.79
CA PRO A 254 5.07 7.50 -8.71
C PRO A 254 4.24 7.43 -9.99
N ARG A 255 4.85 7.70 -11.15
CA ARG A 255 4.22 7.41 -12.44
C ARG A 255 4.35 5.94 -12.80
N LEU A 256 5.40 5.26 -12.32
CA LEU A 256 5.60 3.83 -12.50
C LEU A 256 5.82 3.15 -11.15
N MET A 257 5.05 2.11 -10.86
CA MET A 257 5.31 1.21 -9.75
C MET A 257 5.52 -0.22 -10.27
N ASN A 258 6.64 -0.82 -9.87
CA ASN A 258 6.88 -2.25 -10.07
C ASN A 258 6.63 -2.97 -8.75
N ILE A 259 5.66 -3.86 -8.75
CA ILE A 259 5.27 -4.62 -7.57
C ILE A 259 5.75 -6.05 -7.74
N HIS A 260 6.51 -6.52 -6.76
CA HIS A 260 7.02 -7.88 -6.64
C HIS A 260 6.33 -8.58 -5.48
N GLN A 261 5.83 -9.77 -5.75
CA GLN A 261 5.28 -10.65 -4.73
C GLN A 261 6.35 -11.58 -4.21
N TRP A 262 6.30 -11.86 -2.92
CA TRP A 262 7.00 -12.98 -2.33
C TRP A 262 6.22 -14.27 -2.58
N LEU A 263 6.85 -15.25 -3.23
CA LEU A 263 6.30 -16.59 -3.46
C LEU A 263 6.99 -17.63 -2.56
N THR A 264 6.96 -18.90 -2.92
CA THR A 264 7.39 -20.03 -2.08
C THR A 264 8.77 -19.86 -1.41
N ASP A 265 9.75 -19.26 -2.10
CA ASP A 265 11.16 -19.22 -1.68
C ASP A 265 11.84 -17.84 -1.85
N GLY A 266 11.09 -16.82 -2.25
CA GLY A 266 11.62 -15.47 -2.42
C GLY A 266 10.74 -14.57 -3.26
N PHE A 267 11.19 -13.34 -3.45
CA PHE A 267 10.56 -12.44 -4.40
C PHE A 267 10.71 -12.92 -5.84
N GLU A 268 9.67 -12.75 -6.62
CA GLU A 268 9.75 -12.96 -8.07
C GLU A 268 10.83 -12.06 -8.69
N ARG A 269 11.62 -12.67 -9.59
CA ARG A 269 12.67 -11.94 -10.32
C ARG A 269 12.10 -10.82 -11.19
N ARG A 270 10.88 -10.97 -11.69
CA ARG A 270 10.17 -9.92 -12.44
C ARG A 270 9.01 -9.41 -11.59
N PRO A 271 8.59 -8.15 -11.78
CA PRO A 271 7.40 -7.65 -11.10
C PRO A 271 6.18 -8.48 -11.53
N SER A 272 5.36 -8.88 -10.55
CA SER A 272 4.06 -9.51 -10.77
C SER A 272 3.07 -8.53 -11.38
N MET A 273 3.25 -7.25 -11.09
CA MET A 273 2.40 -6.16 -11.55
C MET A 273 3.27 -4.93 -11.83
N GLU A 274 3.13 -4.38 -13.03
CA GLU A 274 3.68 -3.07 -13.42
C GLU A 274 2.48 -2.12 -13.57
N LEU A 275 2.49 -0.98 -12.85
CA LEU A 275 1.44 0.03 -12.89
C LEU A 275 1.99 1.33 -13.43
N PHE A 276 1.36 1.88 -14.47
CA PHE A 276 1.75 3.12 -15.12
C PHE A 276 0.60 4.13 -15.01
N VAL A 277 0.81 5.24 -14.29
CA VAL A 277 -0.15 6.35 -14.26
C VAL A 277 -0.09 7.08 -15.61
N VAL A 278 -1.22 7.10 -16.31
CA VAL A 278 -1.37 7.76 -17.61
C VAL A 278 -1.81 9.20 -17.42
N ASP A 279 -2.94 9.39 -16.73
CA ASP A 279 -3.53 10.69 -16.43
C ASP A 279 -4.49 10.61 -15.23
N GLY A 280 -5.06 11.76 -14.86
CA GLY A 280 -6.16 11.84 -13.92
C GLY A 280 -5.98 12.97 -12.92
N ARG A 281 -6.56 12.79 -11.74
CA ARG A 281 -6.55 13.79 -10.66
C ARG A 281 -6.43 13.15 -9.29
N LEU A 282 -5.75 13.84 -8.38
CA LEU A 282 -5.64 13.52 -6.95
C LEU A 282 -6.53 14.46 -6.14
N GLY A 283 -6.95 14.00 -4.95
CA GLY A 283 -7.65 14.86 -4.00
C GLY A 283 -9.01 15.39 -4.47
N GLY A 284 -9.66 14.68 -5.41
CA GLY A 284 -10.96 15.08 -5.93
C GLY A 284 -12.09 15.01 -4.90
N GLU A 285 -13.17 15.75 -5.16
CA GLU A 285 -14.47 15.65 -4.49
C GLU A 285 -15.14 14.32 -4.86
N LEU A 286 -14.53 13.20 -4.47
CA LEU A 286 -15.20 11.91 -4.50
C LEU A 286 -15.95 11.73 -3.20
N ASP A 287 -17.20 11.30 -3.31
CA ASP A 287 -18.03 10.93 -2.18
C ASP A 287 -18.53 9.48 -2.31
N PRO A 288 -19.05 8.86 -1.24
CA PRO A 288 -19.48 7.46 -1.29
C PRO A 288 -20.50 7.12 -2.38
N THR A 289 -21.29 8.10 -2.86
CA THR A 289 -22.29 7.89 -3.92
C THR A 289 -21.66 7.70 -5.30
N ASP A 290 -20.43 8.16 -5.53
CA ASP A 290 -19.67 7.88 -6.76
C ASP A 290 -19.35 6.39 -6.97
N PHE A 291 -19.52 5.60 -5.91
CA PHE A 291 -19.23 4.17 -5.84
C PHE A 291 -20.51 3.31 -5.77
N ALA A 292 -21.66 3.89 -6.13
CA ALA A 292 -22.90 3.15 -6.37
C ALA A 292 -23.05 2.81 -7.87
N PRO A 293 -23.77 1.71 -8.20
CA PRO A 293 -24.09 1.35 -9.59
C PRO A 293 -24.99 2.39 -10.26
#